data_AF-A0A7R7ZSV2-F1
#
_entry.id   AF-A0A7R7ZSV2-F1
#
_cell.length_a   1.000
_cell.length_b   1.000
_cell.length_c   1.000
_cell.angle_alpha   90.00
_cell.angle_beta   90.00
_cell.angle_gamma   90.00
#
_symmetry.space_group_name_H-M   'P 1'
#
loop_
_entity.id
_entity.type
_entity.pdbx_description
1 polymer ?
#
loop_
_entity_poly.entity_id
_entity_poly.type
_entity_poly.pdbx_seq_one_letter_code
_entity_poly.pdbx_strand_id
1 'polypeptide(L)'
;MGLYPDVQRKAQEEIDRILGPNKIPSYVDRKNLPYIDALVKETLRWHPIAPMGIPHMCTQDDIYEGYRIPKGSLIMPNIWAFTHDPKVYPDPMTFKPERFLATEDHTPQPDPHALSFGFGRRICPGKLLADNTIFLSIAQSLAVFNFSKEDLMEPEFLPGVVSHPAPYTLSVSPRSEAHEALIRSIETEFPWEESNAKEIEAIEYLE
;
A
#
# COMPACT_ATOMS: atom_id res chain seq x y z
N MET A 1 9.07 -3.35 5.13
CA MET A 1 10.38 -2.69 5.32
C MET A 1 11.33 -3.51 6.18
N GLY A 2 10.97 -3.90 7.41
CA GLY A 2 11.86 -4.69 8.28
C GLY A 2 12.39 -6.02 7.70
N LEU A 3 11.65 -6.64 6.76
CA LEU A 3 12.08 -7.86 6.06
C LEU A 3 13.00 -7.59 4.85
N TYR A 4 13.06 -6.35 4.36
CA TYR A 4 13.78 -5.98 3.13
C TYR A 4 14.68 -4.75 3.37
N PRO A 5 15.79 -4.90 4.12
CA PRO A 5 16.67 -3.78 4.48
C PRO A 5 17.23 -3.02 3.27
N ASP A 6 17.55 -3.73 2.18
CA ASP A 6 18.06 -3.10 0.96
C ASP A 6 17.02 -2.21 0.28
N VAL A 7 15.75 -2.63 0.28
CA VAL A 7 14.64 -1.83 -0.26
C VAL A 7 14.44 -0.57 0.59
N GLN A 8 14.46 -0.72 1.91
CA GLN A 8 14.40 0.40 2.84
C GLN A 8 15.53 1.40 2.60
N ARG A 9 16.77 0.92 2.47
CA ARG A 9 17.95 1.76 2.22
C ARG A 9 17.83 2.54 0.92
N LYS A 10 17.45 1.89 -0.19
CA LYS A 10 17.28 2.57 -1.49
C LYS A 10 16.19 3.65 -1.45
N ALA A 11 15.09 3.38 -0.76
CA ALA A 11 14.01 4.33 -0.57
C ALA A 11 14.46 5.55 0.27
N GLN A 12 15.18 5.32 1.36
CA GLN A 12 15.77 6.38 2.19
C GLN A 12 16.78 7.22 1.40
N GLU A 13 17.66 6.58 0.63
CA GLU A 13 18.64 7.27 -0.24
C GLU A 13 17.98 8.14 -1.31
N GLU A 14 16.85 7.70 -1.88
CA GLU A 14 16.07 8.52 -2.81
C GLU A 14 15.52 9.78 -2.12
N ILE A 15 14.88 9.61 -0.95
CA ILE A 15 14.31 10.73 -0.19
C ILE A 15 15.41 11.75 0.12
N ASP A 16 16.53 11.30 0.69
CA ASP A 16 17.63 12.18 1.08
C ASP A 16 18.25 12.90 -0.12
N ARG A 17 18.41 12.20 -1.26
CA ARG A 17 18.99 12.78 -2.48
C ARG A 17 18.10 13.84 -3.10
N ILE A 18 16.78 13.64 -3.10
CA ILE A 18 15.83 14.49 -3.82
C ILE A 18 15.35 15.66 -2.97
N LEU A 19 15.04 15.43 -1.69
CA LEU A 19 14.48 16.45 -0.80
C LEU A 19 15.52 17.06 0.15
N GLY A 20 16.64 16.39 0.33
CA GLY A 20 17.64 16.72 1.34
C GLY A 20 17.37 16.02 2.68
N PRO A 21 18.36 16.04 3.59
CA PRO A 21 18.24 15.39 4.90
C PRO A 21 17.19 16.10 5.78
N ASN A 22 16.54 15.34 6.67
CA ASN A 22 15.57 15.86 7.65
C ASN A 22 14.38 16.62 7.03
N LYS A 23 13.92 16.19 5.83
CA LYS A 23 12.69 16.67 5.21
C LYS A 23 11.62 15.59 5.24
N ILE A 24 10.41 15.99 5.60
CA ILE A 24 9.23 15.11 5.61
C ILE A 24 8.57 15.22 4.24
N PRO A 25 8.48 14.13 3.45
CA PRO A 25 7.80 14.14 2.17
C PRO A 25 6.33 14.53 2.30
N SER A 26 5.85 15.30 1.32
CA SER A 26 4.45 15.65 1.12
C SER A 26 3.92 15.02 -0.17
N TYR A 27 2.62 15.15 -0.43
CA TYR A 27 2.03 14.57 -1.63
C TYR A 27 2.62 15.15 -2.94
N VAL A 28 2.99 16.45 -2.94
CA VAL A 28 3.53 17.10 -4.15
C VAL A 28 4.90 16.55 -4.56
N ASP A 29 5.58 15.86 -3.65
CA ASP A 29 6.89 15.26 -3.87
C ASP A 29 6.80 13.90 -4.58
N ARG A 30 5.62 13.25 -4.60
CA ARG A 30 5.43 11.90 -5.19
C ARG A 30 5.99 11.77 -6.60
N LYS A 31 5.76 12.77 -7.44
CA LYS A 31 6.24 12.80 -8.83
C LYS A 31 7.78 12.75 -8.96
N ASN A 32 8.50 13.14 -7.91
CA ASN A 32 9.96 13.17 -7.88
C ASN A 32 10.57 11.99 -7.10
N LEU A 33 9.73 11.10 -6.54
CA LEU A 33 10.15 9.95 -5.74
C LEU A 33 9.71 8.63 -6.42
N PRO A 34 10.27 8.30 -7.60
CA PRO A 34 9.85 7.15 -8.38
C PRO A 34 10.09 5.81 -7.68
N TYR A 35 11.16 5.66 -6.87
CA TYR A 35 11.39 4.43 -6.10
C TYR A 35 10.34 4.26 -5.01
N ILE A 36 9.95 5.33 -4.31
CA ILE A 36 8.85 5.29 -3.35
C ILE A 36 7.52 4.98 -4.05
N ASP A 37 7.23 5.57 -5.21
CA ASP A 37 6.01 5.25 -5.97
C ASP A 37 5.98 3.78 -6.43
N ALA A 38 7.14 3.26 -6.84
CA ALA A 38 7.32 1.85 -7.17
C ALA A 38 7.15 0.93 -5.94
N LEU A 39 7.56 1.40 -4.75
CA LEU A 39 7.37 0.70 -3.48
C LEU A 39 5.89 0.60 -3.09
N VAL A 40 5.11 1.66 -3.33
CA VAL A 40 3.64 1.66 -3.16
C VAL A 40 3.02 0.60 -4.08
N LYS A 41 3.38 0.60 -5.36
CA LYS A 41 2.89 -0.38 -6.34
C LYS A 41 3.24 -1.81 -5.91
N GLU A 42 4.48 -2.06 -5.49
CA GLU A 42 4.88 -3.41 -5.07
C GLU A 42 4.17 -3.86 -3.79
N THR A 43 3.90 -2.94 -2.87
CA THR A 43 3.08 -3.23 -1.68
C THR A 43 1.67 -3.67 -2.07
N LEU A 44 1.03 -2.97 -3.02
CA LEU A 44 -0.31 -3.29 -3.51
C LEU A 44 -0.38 -4.61 -4.30
N ARG A 45 0.69 -4.96 -5.02
CA ARG A 45 0.79 -6.19 -5.83
C ARG A 45 1.09 -7.42 -4.97
N TRP A 46 2.14 -7.32 -4.13
CA TRP A 46 2.73 -8.45 -3.41
C TRP A 46 1.77 -9.04 -2.39
N HIS A 47 0.98 -8.20 -1.71
CA HIS A 47 -0.08 -8.68 -0.83
C HIS A 47 -1.35 -7.83 -0.97
N PRO A 48 -2.23 -8.14 -1.93
CA PRO A 48 -3.45 -7.38 -2.15
C PRO A 48 -4.37 -7.41 -0.93
N ILE A 49 -5.00 -6.27 -0.62
CA ILE A 49 -5.90 -6.14 0.54
C ILE A 49 -7.11 -7.07 0.49
N ALA A 50 -7.63 -7.34 -0.72
CA ALA A 50 -8.73 -8.28 -0.95
C ALA A 50 -8.31 -9.28 -2.04
N PRO A 51 -7.61 -10.38 -1.69
CA PRO A 51 -7.05 -11.34 -2.65
C PRO A 51 -8.08 -11.95 -3.61
N MET A 52 -9.32 -12.12 -3.16
CA MET A 52 -10.46 -12.62 -3.96
C MET A 52 -11.45 -11.51 -4.37
N GLY A 53 -11.04 -10.25 -4.20
CA GLY A 53 -11.91 -9.07 -4.34
C GLY A 53 -13.16 -9.13 -3.48
N ILE A 54 -14.17 -8.36 -3.87
CA ILE A 54 -15.51 -8.44 -3.30
C ILE A 54 -16.38 -9.28 -4.24
N PRO A 55 -17.18 -10.25 -3.74
CA PRO A 55 -18.06 -11.04 -4.59
C PRO A 55 -19.05 -10.19 -5.37
N HIS A 56 -19.16 -10.45 -6.66
CA HIS A 56 -20.20 -9.91 -7.54
C HIS A 56 -21.27 -10.98 -7.79
N MET A 57 -22.43 -10.56 -8.31
CA MET A 57 -23.50 -11.48 -8.68
C MET A 57 -24.04 -11.14 -10.07
N CYS A 58 -24.20 -12.16 -10.91
CA CYS A 58 -24.83 -12.01 -12.22
C CYS A 58 -26.32 -11.67 -12.07
N THR A 59 -26.76 -10.55 -12.64
CA THR A 59 -28.16 -10.10 -12.58
C THR A 59 -29.06 -10.76 -13.63
N GLN A 60 -28.44 -11.38 -14.63
CA GLN A 60 -29.06 -12.15 -15.70
C GLN A 60 -28.10 -13.25 -16.15
N ASP A 61 -28.58 -14.18 -16.97
CA ASP A 61 -27.72 -15.15 -17.64
C ASP A 61 -26.69 -14.42 -18.52
N ASP A 62 -25.45 -14.91 -18.51
CA ASP A 62 -24.35 -14.35 -19.28
C ASP A 62 -23.52 -15.48 -19.94
N ILE A 63 -22.68 -15.12 -20.91
CA ILE A 63 -21.74 -16.03 -21.56
C ILE A 63 -20.38 -15.36 -21.59
N TYR A 64 -19.38 -16.00 -20.99
CA TYR A 64 -17.99 -15.53 -21.00
C TYR A 64 -17.07 -16.65 -21.48
N GLU A 65 -16.24 -16.39 -22.50
CA GLU A 65 -15.32 -17.37 -23.09
C GLU A 65 -16.00 -18.71 -23.46
N GLY A 66 -17.26 -18.64 -23.91
CA GLY A 66 -18.09 -19.81 -24.26
C GLY A 66 -18.76 -20.52 -23.08
N TYR A 67 -18.52 -20.10 -21.84
CA TYR A 67 -19.15 -20.65 -20.65
C TYR A 67 -20.43 -19.90 -20.29
N ARG A 68 -21.55 -20.63 -20.13
CA ARG A 68 -22.79 -20.06 -19.60
C ARG A 68 -22.63 -19.81 -18.09
N ILE A 69 -22.90 -18.58 -17.69
CA ILE A 69 -22.94 -18.12 -16.30
C ILE A 69 -24.40 -17.78 -15.96
N PRO A 70 -25.11 -18.63 -15.20
CA PRO A 70 -26.50 -18.39 -14.87
C PRO A 70 -26.72 -17.12 -14.04
N LYS A 71 -27.91 -16.51 -14.17
CA LYS A 71 -28.39 -15.48 -13.24
C LYS A 71 -28.27 -15.97 -11.79
N GLY A 72 -27.82 -15.09 -10.90
CA GLY A 72 -27.62 -15.39 -9.48
C GLY A 72 -26.27 -16.03 -9.17
N SER A 73 -25.45 -16.36 -10.17
CA SER A 73 -24.09 -16.87 -9.92
C SER A 73 -23.22 -15.81 -9.26
N LEU A 74 -22.44 -16.25 -8.26
CA LEU A 74 -21.40 -15.42 -7.66
C LEU A 74 -20.14 -15.43 -8.54
N ILE A 75 -19.54 -14.25 -8.70
CA ILE A 75 -18.31 -14.03 -9.45
C ILE A 75 -17.29 -13.42 -8.52
N MET A 76 -16.16 -14.10 -8.34
CA MET A 76 -15.06 -13.63 -7.49
C MET A 76 -13.82 -13.40 -8.35
N PRO A 77 -13.31 -12.16 -8.44
CA PRO A 77 -12.07 -11.89 -9.14
C PRO A 77 -10.89 -12.41 -8.30
N ASN A 78 -10.12 -13.35 -8.85
CA ASN A 78 -8.91 -13.84 -8.19
C ASN A 78 -7.75 -12.85 -8.39
N ILE A 79 -7.81 -11.72 -7.67
CA ILE A 79 -6.81 -10.65 -7.73
C ILE A 79 -5.43 -11.20 -7.36
N TRP A 80 -5.32 -12.11 -6.38
CA TRP A 80 -4.07 -12.78 -6.04
C TRP A 80 -3.43 -13.46 -7.24
N ALA A 81 -4.20 -14.27 -7.98
CA ALA A 81 -3.69 -14.94 -9.17
C ALA A 81 -3.27 -13.95 -10.25
N PHE A 82 -4.00 -12.84 -10.42
CA PHE A 82 -3.63 -11.80 -11.39
C PHE A 82 -2.32 -11.09 -11.00
N THR A 83 -2.13 -10.75 -9.72
CA THR A 83 -0.92 -10.07 -9.24
C THR A 83 0.28 -11.00 -9.05
N HIS A 84 0.07 -12.32 -9.20
CA HIS A 84 1.10 -13.36 -9.09
C HIS A 84 1.26 -14.23 -10.35
N ASP A 85 0.66 -13.86 -11.48
CA ASP A 85 0.91 -14.56 -12.74
C ASP A 85 2.38 -14.33 -13.16
N PRO A 86 3.24 -15.38 -13.20
CA PRO A 86 4.65 -15.23 -13.56
C PRO A 86 4.87 -14.74 -15.00
N LYS A 87 3.85 -14.84 -15.88
CA LYS A 87 3.90 -14.26 -17.23
C LYS A 87 3.77 -12.74 -17.22
N VAL A 88 3.10 -12.18 -16.21
CA VAL A 88 2.89 -10.74 -16.05
C VAL A 88 3.90 -10.15 -15.07
N TYR A 89 4.13 -10.83 -13.96
CA TYR A 89 5.05 -10.45 -12.89
C TYR A 89 6.08 -11.57 -12.66
N PRO A 90 7.23 -11.55 -13.35
CA PRO A 90 8.31 -12.51 -13.10
C PRO A 90 8.75 -12.47 -11.63
N ASP A 91 9.09 -13.65 -11.09
CA ASP A 91 9.39 -13.87 -9.67
C ASP A 91 8.33 -13.22 -8.75
N PRO A 92 7.05 -13.63 -8.84
CA PRO A 92 5.94 -12.91 -8.24
C PRO A 92 5.97 -12.91 -6.71
N MET A 93 6.60 -13.90 -6.09
CA MET A 93 6.75 -13.99 -4.64
C MET A 93 7.87 -13.10 -4.09
N THR A 94 8.77 -12.61 -4.95
CA THR A 94 9.84 -11.69 -4.54
C THR A 94 9.32 -10.27 -4.46
N PHE A 95 9.51 -9.63 -3.31
CA PHE A 95 9.22 -8.21 -3.13
C PHE A 95 10.30 -7.36 -3.81
N LYS A 96 9.99 -6.78 -4.96
CA LYS A 96 10.94 -6.07 -5.83
C LYS A 96 10.29 -4.79 -6.40
N PRO A 97 10.44 -3.63 -5.75
CA PRO A 97 9.93 -2.36 -6.28
C PRO A 97 10.46 -2.00 -7.66
N GLU A 98 11.72 -2.36 -7.96
CA GLU A 98 12.41 -2.05 -9.22
C GLU A 98 11.65 -2.56 -10.45
N ARG A 99 10.74 -3.52 -10.26
CA ARG A 99 9.85 -4.05 -11.27
C ARG A 99 8.99 -2.93 -11.94
N PHE A 100 8.65 -1.88 -11.18
CA PHE A 100 7.86 -0.74 -11.68
C PHE A 100 8.68 0.48 -12.11
N LEU A 101 10.01 0.37 -12.17
CA LEU A 101 10.89 1.44 -12.62
C LEU A 101 11.27 1.20 -14.08
N ALA A 102 11.38 2.27 -14.87
CA ALA A 102 11.88 2.19 -16.23
C ALA A 102 13.41 2.29 -16.23
N THR A 103 14.08 1.42 -16.99
CA THR A 103 15.51 1.57 -17.33
C THR A 103 15.70 1.34 -18.83
N GLU A 104 16.92 1.57 -19.35
CA GLU A 104 17.21 1.33 -20.78
C GLU A 104 16.87 -0.10 -21.23
N ASP A 105 17.05 -1.08 -20.34
CA ASP A 105 16.84 -2.50 -20.63
C ASP A 105 15.57 -3.08 -19.98
N HIS A 106 14.76 -2.26 -19.31
CA HIS A 106 13.61 -2.74 -18.54
C HIS A 106 12.35 -1.87 -18.72
N THR A 107 11.31 -2.50 -19.26
CA THR A 107 9.96 -1.92 -19.33
C THR A 107 9.19 -2.22 -18.04
N PRO A 108 8.64 -1.21 -17.34
CA PRO A 108 7.86 -1.43 -16.12
C PRO A 108 6.71 -2.44 -16.32
N GLN A 109 6.48 -3.31 -15.33
CA GLN A 109 5.30 -4.19 -15.36
C GLN A 109 3.99 -3.40 -15.18
N PRO A 110 2.84 -3.98 -15.55
CA PRO A 110 1.54 -3.32 -15.43
C PRO A 110 1.26 -2.80 -14.02
N ASP A 111 0.66 -1.62 -13.94
CA ASP A 111 0.36 -0.99 -12.67
C ASP A 111 -0.72 -1.78 -11.88
N PRO A 112 -0.43 -2.26 -10.66
CA PRO A 112 -1.36 -3.07 -9.88
C PRO A 112 -2.56 -2.28 -9.37
N HIS A 113 -2.56 -0.94 -9.41
CA HIS A 113 -3.74 -0.14 -9.02
C HIS A 113 -4.99 -0.52 -9.80
N ALA A 114 -4.84 -0.92 -11.07
CA ALA A 114 -5.93 -1.37 -11.92
C ALA A 114 -6.59 -2.67 -11.41
N LEU A 115 -5.88 -3.45 -10.58
CA LEU A 115 -6.35 -4.70 -9.98
C LEU A 115 -6.74 -4.50 -8.52
N SER A 116 -5.87 -3.88 -7.72
CA SER A 116 -5.98 -3.79 -6.25
C SER A 116 -7.17 -2.97 -5.77
N PHE A 117 -7.68 -2.05 -6.60
CA PHE A 117 -8.86 -1.24 -6.28
C PHE A 117 -10.16 -1.74 -6.95
N GLY A 118 -10.13 -2.90 -7.60
CA GLY A 118 -11.29 -3.48 -8.26
C GLY A 118 -11.67 -2.80 -9.58
N PHE A 119 -12.87 -3.11 -10.08
CA PHE A 119 -13.19 -2.91 -11.49
C PHE A 119 -14.58 -2.29 -11.72
N GLY A 120 -14.70 -1.54 -12.82
CA GLY A 120 -15.98 -1.08 -13.37
C GLY A 120 -16.84 -0.30 -12.38
N ARG A 121 -18.16 -0.58 -12.37
CA ARG A 121 -19.16 0.13 -11.56
C ARG A 121 -18.96 0.01 -10.05
N ARG A 122 -18.17 -0.97 -9.58
CA ARG A 122 -17.90 -1.25 -8.17
C ARG A 122 -16.44 -1.04 -7.80
N ILE A 123 -15.70 -0.28 -8.62
CA ILE A 123 -14.34 0.15 -8.30
C ILE A 123 -14.33 0.89 -6.96
N CYS A 124 -13.28 0.69 -6.17
CA CYS A 124 -13.14 1.27 -4.84
C CYS A 124 -13.30 2.80 -4.90
N PRO A 125 -14.32 3.37 -4.23
CA PRO A 125 -14.53 4.82 -4.22
C PRO A 125 -13.41 5.54 -3.44
N GLY A 126 -12.80 4.86 -2.46
CA GLY A 126 -11.71 5.40 -1.64
C GLY A 126 -10.32 5.32 -2.27
N LYS A 127 -10.18 4.87 -3.53
CA LYS A 127 -8.87 4.57 -4.12
C LYS A 127 -7.87 5.73 -4.07
N LEU A 128 -8.34 6.96 -4.30
CA LEU A 128 -7.48 8.15 -4.32
C LEU A 128 -6.98 8.50 -2.91
N LEU A 129 -7.85 8.41 -1.92
CA LEU A 129 -7.47 8.63 -0.52
C LEU A 129 -6.50 7.54 -0.07
N ALA A 130 -6.85 6.27 -0.29
CA ALA A 130 -6.04 5.14 0.12
C ALA A 130 -4.63 5.16 -0.50
N ASP A 131 -4.53 5.36 -1.81
CA ASP A 131 -3.24 5.45 -2.51
C ASP A 131 -2.37 6.60 -1.98
N ASN A 132 -2.94 7.79 -1.82
CA ASN A 132 -2.22 8.94 -1.25
C ASN A 132 -1.79 8.69 0.19
N THR A 133 -2.64 8.09 1.02
CA THR A 133 -2.31 7.74 2.40
C THR A 133 -1.20 6.70 2.44
N ILE A 134 -1.24 5.65 1.62
CA ILE A 134 -0.18 4.63 1.55
C ILE A 134 1.14 5.27 1.15
N PHE A 135 1.14 6.11 0.11
CA PHE A 135 2.34 6.86 -0.30
C PHE A 135 2.91 7.69 0.85
N LEU A 136 2.09 8.53 1.49
CA LEU A 136 2.53 9.40 2.58
C LEU A 136 3.03 8.57 3.78
N SER A 137 2.30 7.55 4.19
CA SER A 137 2.69 6.69 5.30
C SER A 137 4.04 6.02 5.04
N ILE A 138 4.27 5.48 3.84
CA ILE A 138 5.55 4.86 3.46
C ILE A 138 6.66 5.93 3.42
N ALA A 139 6.45 7.02 2.68
CA ALA A 139 7.46 8.04 2.44
C ALA A 139 7.89 8.74 3.74
N GLN A 140 6.92 9.17 4.56
CA GLN A 140 7.20 9.88 5.80
C GLN A 140 7.81 8.96 6.86
N SER A 141 7.33 7.72 6.95
CA SER A 141 7.92 6.73 7.87
C SER A 141 9.37 6.44 7.52
N LEU A 142 9.67 6.23 6.22
CA LEU A 142 11.03 5.97 5.77
C LEU A 142 11.93 7.21 5.85
N ALA A 143 11.37 8.42 5.75
CA ALA A 143 12.13 9.65 5.89
C ALA A 143 12.76 9.80 7.29
N VAL A 144 12.13 9.28 8.34
CA VAL A 144 12.56 9.54 9.73
C VAL A 144 12.86 8.28 10.57
N PHE A 145 12.40 7.09 10.18
CA PHE A 145 12.61 5.85 10.93
C PHE A 145 13.44 4.81 10.18
N ASN A 146 14.13 3.98 10.96
CA ASN A 146 14.69 2.70 10.58
C ASN A 146 13.79 1.59 11.12
N PHE A 147 13.39 0.68 10.23
CA PHE A 147 12.65 -0.54 10.59
C PHE A 147 13.59 -1.74 10.54
N SER A 148 13.62 -2.53 11.62
CA SER A 148 14.39 -3.78 11.67
C SER A 148 13.56 -4.89 12.32
N LYS A 149 13.73 -6.12 11.82
CA LYS A 149 13.11 -7.30 12.43
C LYS A 149 13.88 -7.67 13.71
N GLU A 150 13.17 -7.98 14.78
CA GLU A 150 13.81 -8.43 16.03
C GLU A 150 14.23 -9.91 15.97
N ASP A 151 13.57 -10.73 15.14
CA ASP A 151 13.82 -12.18 15.01
C ASP A 151 13.62 -12.70 13.56
N LEU A 152 13.66 -14.03 13.35
CA LEU A 152 13.14 -14.73 12.15
C LEU A 152 11.61 -14.54 12.04
N MET A 153 11.20 -13.31 11.73
CA MET A 153 9.82 -12.98 11.45
C MET A 153 9.47 -13.45 10.03
N GLU A 154 8.64 -14.49 9.94
CA GLU A 154 7.83 -14.75 8.76
C GLU A 154 6.41 -14.29 9.08
N PRO A 155 5.89 -13.22 8.43
CA PRO A 155 4.56 -12.71 8.73
C PRO A 155 3.51 -13.73 8.31
N GLU A 156 2.76 -14.25 9.27
CA GLU A 156 1.54 -15.01 9.02
C GLU A 156 0.43 -14.03 8.60
N PHE A 157 -0.33 -14.37 7.56
CA PHE A 157 -1.50 -13.57 7.15
C PHE A 157 -2.79 -14.26 7.58
N LEU A 158 -3.66 -13.50 8.23
CA LEU A 158 -4.89 -14.04 8.78
C LEU A 158 -5.96 -14.19 7.68
N PRO A 159 -6.81 -15.24 7.76
CA PRO A 159 -7.90 -15.43 6.81
C PRO A 159 -8.99 -14.38 7.00
N GLY A 160 -9.60 -13.94 5.91
CA GLY A 160 -10.69 -12.96 5.93
C GLY A 160 -10.94 -12.33 4.57
N VAL A 161 -11.94 -11.45 4.49
CA VAL A 161 -12.17 -10.61 3.29
C VAL A 161 -11.02 -9.62 3.10
N VAL A 162 -10.55 -9.04 4.21
CA VAL A 162 -9.39 -8.17 4.26
C VAL A 162 -8.19 -9.00 4.69
N SER A 163 -7.14 -8.99 3.87
CA SER A 163 -5.88 -9.62 4.19
C SER A 163 -4.98 -8.67 4.97
N HIS A 164 -4.49 -9.13 6.10
CA HIS A 164 -3.53 -8.41 6.93
C HIS A 164 -2.67 -9.42 7.71
N PRO A 165 -1.45 -9.03 8.12
CA PRO A 165 -0.63 -9.88 8.97
C PRO A 165 -1.29 -10.10 10.33
N ALA A 166 -1.00 -11.24 10.95
CA ALA A 166 -1.17 -11.47 12.38
C ALA A 166 -0.33 -10.46 13.17
N PRO A 167 -0.64 -10.18 14.45
CA PRO A 167 0.18 -9.29 15.28
C PRO A 167 1.65 -9.70 15.27
N TYR A 168 2.53 -8.72 15.07
CA TYR A 168 3.97 -8.92 14.94
C TYR A 168 4.74 -7.82 15.67
N THR A 169 5.98 -8.11 16.10
CA THR A 169 6.85 -7.14 16.77
C THR A 169 7.92 -6.60 15.82
N LEU A 170 8.00 -5.28 15.68
CA LEU A 170 8.95 -4.62 14.80
C LEU A 170 9.76 -3.60 15.60
N SER A 171 11.08 -3.64 15.47
CA SER A 171 11.93 -2.61 16.04
C SER A 171 11.93 -1.38 15.15
N VAL A 172 11.53 -0.24 15.71
CA VAL A 172 11.45 1.05 15.04
C VAL A 172 12.31 2.04 15.83
N SER A 173 13.24 2.70 15.15
CA SER A 173 14.12 3.71 15.75
C SER A 173 14.25 4.93 14.83
N PRO A 174 14.43 6.15 15.37
CA PRO A 174 14.79 7.29 14.55
C PRO A 174 16.07 7.03 13.76
N ARG A 175 16.17 7.58 12.54
CA ARG A 175 17.37 7.41 11.69
C ARG A 175 18.63 8.06 12.28
N SER A 176 18.45 9.17 13.01
CA SER A 176 19.50 9.87 13.75
C SER A 176 18.89 10.82 14.78
N GLU A 177 19.71 11.41 15.65
CA GLU A 177 19.28 12.44 16.62
C GLU A 177 18.56 13.63 15.95
N ALA A 178 18.98 14.02 14.74
CA ALA A 178 18.35 15.09 13.98
C ALA A 178 16.93 14.72 13.52
N HIS A 179 16.69 13.46 13.13
CA HIS A 179 15.36 12.96 12.78
C HIS A 179 14.48 12.85 14.03
N GLU A 180 15.05 12.45 15.18
CA GLU A 180 14.31 12.46 16.45
C GLU A 180 13.86 13.87 16.83
N ALA A 181 14.75 14.85 16.73
CA ALA A 181 14.40 16.25 16.99
C ALA A 181 13.28 16.76 16.07
N LEU A 182 13.32 16.38 14.79
CA LEU A 182 12.27 16.69 13.81
C LEU A 182 10.93 16.04 14.17
N ILE A 183 10.91 14.77 14.56
CA ILE A 183 9.68 14.10 15.01
C ILE A 183 9.07 14.84 16.19
N ARG A 184 9.89 15.17 17.20
CA ARG A 184 9.44 15.89 18.40
C ARG A 184 8.97 17.31 18.11
N SER A 185 9.52 17.98 17.08
CA SER A 185 9.04 19.32 16.72
C SER A 185 7.62 19.31 16.15
N ILE A 186 7.21 18.23 15.48
CA ILE A 186 5.83 18.08 14.96
C ILE A 186 4.82 18.09 16.10
N GLU A 187 5.10 17.41 17.20
CA GLU A 187 4.22 17.39 18.40
C GLU A 187 4.06 18.79 19.02
N THR A 188 5.02 19.68 18.78
CA THR A 188 4.98 21.06 19.26
C THR A 188 4.22 21.98 18.29
N GLU A 189 4.42 21.80 16.98
CA GLU A 189 3.77 22.59 15.93
C GLU A 189 2.29 22.20 15.76
N PHE A 190 1.99 20.91 15.89
CA PHE A 190 0.66 20.32 15.79
C PHE A 190 0.36 19.55 17.08
N PRO A 191 0.03 20.26 18.17
CA PRO A 191 -0.26 19.62 19.45
C PRO A 191 -1.45 18.68 19.33
N TRP A 192 -1.44 17.63 20.14
CA TRP A 192 -2.54 16.68 20.19
C TRP A 192 -3.80 17.40 20.70
N GLU A 193 -4.88 17.32 19.94
CA GLU A 193 -6.18 17.90 20.30
C GLU A 193 -7.15 16.79 20.72
N GLU A 194 -8.04 17.07 21.68
CA GLU A 194 -9.08 16.12 22.07
C GLU A 194 -9.98 15.82 20.86
N SER A 195 -10.25 14.53 20.61
CA SER A 195 -11.10 14.11 19.49
C SER A 195 -12.49 14.74 19.56
N ASN A 196 -13.02 15.22 18.43
CA ASN A 196 -14.40 15.70 18.31
C ASN A 196 -15.44 14.56 18.37
N ALA A 197 -15.08 13.34 18.78
CA ALA A 197 -16.01 12.20 18.91
C ALA A 197 -17.26 12.57 19.74
N LYS A 198 -17.08 13.32 20.84
CA LYS A 198 -18.18 13.80 21.67
C LYS A 198 -19.13 14.75 20.94
N GLU A 199 -18.62 15.55 20.01
CA GLU A 199 -19.43 16.46 19.20
C GLU A 199 -20.24 15.70 18.15
N ILE A 200 -19.67 14.64 17.56
CA ILE A 200 -20.37 13.76 16.61
C ILE A 200 -21.48 12.97 17.31
N GLU A 201 -21.23 12.48 18.52
CA GLU A 201 -22.24 11.81 19.35
C GLU A 201 -23.43 12.73 19.71
N ALA A 202 -23.21 14.04 19.72
CA ALA A 202 -24.22 15.04 20.02
C ALA A 202 -25.05 15.49 18.79
N ILE A 203 -24.75 15.00 17.59
CA ILE A 203 -25.54 15.31 16.38
C ILE A 203 -26.85 14.51 16.42
N GLU A 204 -27.97 15.20 16.60
CA GLU A 204 -29.30 14.63 16.36
C GLU A 204 -29.51 14.49 14.85
N TYR A 205 -29.59 13.26 14.36
CA TYR A 205 -29.99 12.99 12.98
C TYR A 205 -31.49 13.25 12.87
N LEU A 206 -31.89 14.22 12.04
CA LEU A 206 -33.28 14.43 11.68
C LEU A 206 -33.80 13.16 10.97
N GLU A 207 -34.81 12.53 11.55
CA GLU A 207 -35.56 11.39 10.96
C GLU A 207 -36.25 11.77 9.64
#